data_AF-A0A7K8T7Y6-F1
#
_entry.id   AF-A0A7K8T7Y6-F1
#
_cell.length_a   1.000
_cell.length_b   1.000
_cell.length_c   1.000
_cell.angle_alpha   90.00
_cell.angle_beta   90.00
_cell.angle_gamma   90.00
#
_symmetry.space_group_name_H-M   'P 1'
#
loop_
_entity.id
_entity.type
_entity.pdbx_description
1 polymer ?
#
loop_
_entity_poly.entity_id
_entity_poly.type
_entity_poly.pdbx_seq_one_letter_code
_entity_poly.pdbx_strand_id
1 'polypeptide(L)'
;MTLTHSCNTPWADNWLVDTGDEPAQHHGLSAFGKTVLEEMNRLGMIVDLAHVSVDTMKVVLELSKAPVIFSHSSAYALCPHRRNVPDDVLRTVASTGSLVMVNFYNAYVTCGDTATLADVADHMDHVKKVAGAQAVGFGGDYDGVP
;
A
#
# COMPACT_ATOMS: atom_id res chain seq x y z
N MET A 1 3.48 -8.95 7.45
CA MET A 1 3.37 -9.83 6.27
C MET A 1 2.68 -9.05 5.18
N THR A 2 3.31 -8.93 4.02
CA THR A 2 2.69 -8.36 2.82
C THR A 2 1.66 -9.35 2.30
N LEU A 3 0.39 -8.94 2.17
CA LEU A 3 -0.71 -9.88 1.90
C LEU A 3 -0.60 -10.55 0.53
N THR A 4 -0.06 -9.82 -0.45
CA THR A 4 0.25 -10.31 -1.79
C THR A 4 1.63 -9.80 -2.21
N HIS A 5 2.20 -10.39 -3.25
CA HIS A 5 3.22 -9.70 -4.06
C HIS A 5 2.55 -9.25 -5.37
N SER A 6 3.26 -9.18 -6.49
CA SER A 6 2.67 -8.96 -7.83
C SER A 6 2.00 -10.22 -8.39
N CYS A 7 1.12 -10.83 -7.60
CA CYS A 7 0.27 -11.94 -7.98
C CYS A 7 -0.85 -12.13 -6.93
N ASN A 8 -2.03 -12.55 -7.38
CA ASN A 8 -3.12 -12.91 -6.47
C ASN A 8 -2.75 -14.12 -5.62
N THR A 9 -3.25 -14.16 -4.39
CA THR A 9 -3.34 -15.39 -3.61
C THR A 9 -4.78 -15.91 -3.68
N PRO A 10 -5.07 -17.17 -3.31
CA PRO A 10 -6.45 -17.66 -3.20
C PRO A 10 -7.32 -16.95 -2.13
N TRP A 11 -6.81 -15.88 -1.52
CA TRP A 11 -7.48 -15.17 -0.43
C TRP A 11 -7.34 -13.65 -0.43
N ALA A 12 -6.54 -13.06 -1.32
CA ALA A 12 -6.36 -11.62 -1.46
C ALA A 12 -5.98 -11.22 -2.90
N ASP A 13 -6.52 -10.10 -3.37
CA ASP A 13 -6.24 -9.53 -4.69
C ASP A 13 -5.05 -8.56 -4.68
N ASN A 14 -4.21 -8.63 -5.71
CA ASN A 14 -2.99 -7.82 -5.88
C ASN A 14 -3.17 -6.60 -6.80
N TRP A 15 -2.19 -5.70 -6.80
CA TRP A 15 -2.21 -4.41 -7.50
C TRP A 15 -2.35 -4.50 -9.03
N LEU A 16 -1.95 -5.61 -9.66
CA LEU A 16 -2.14 -5.85 -11.10
C LEU A 16 -3.62 -5.96 -11.49
N VAL A 17 -4.51 -6.18 -10.51
CA VAL A 17 -5.96 -6.09 -10.73
C VAL A 17 -6.37 -4.67 -11.13
N ASP A 18 -5.73 -3.65 -10.56
CA ASP A 18 -6.07 -2.25 -10.83
C ASP A 18 -5.45 -1.70 -12.13
N THR A 19 -4.53 -2.46 -12.75
CA THR A 19 -4.04 -2.19 -14.12
C THR A 19 -4.87 -2.92 -15.17
N GLY A 20 -5.61 -3.96 -14.78
CA GLY A 20 -6.33 -4.85 -15.68
C GLY A 20 -5.48 -6.03 -16.19
N ASP A 21 -4.27 -6.21 -15.68
CA ASP A 21 -3.36 -7.30 -16.07
C ASP A 21 -3.73 -8.64 -15.40
N GLU A 22 -4.41 -8.59 -14.25
CA GLU A 22 -5.00 -9.76 -13.59
C GLU A 22 -6.49 -9.54 -13.29
N PRO A 23 -7.33 -10.59 -13.29
CA PRO A 23 -8.71 -10.47 -12.86
C PRO A 23 -8.82 -10.35 -11.34
N ALA A 24 -9.78 -9.55 -10.86
CA ALA A 24 -10.19 -9.58 -9.46
C ALA A 24 -10.84 -10.94 -9.15
N GLN A 25 -10.35 -11.64 -8.11
CA GLN A 25 -10.90 -12.93 -7.68
C GLN A 25 -11.82 -12.78 -6.46
N HIS A 26 -11.57 -11.78 -5.63
CA HIS A 26 -12.22 -11.63 -4.33
C HIS A 26 -12.82 -10.24 -4.11
N HIS A 27 -12.47 -9.26 -4.95
CA HIS A 27 -12.78 -7.84 -4.74
C HIS A 27 -12.30 -7.38 -3.35
N GLY A 28 -11.06 -7.72 -3.03
CA GLY A 28 -10.44 -7.49 -1.73
C GLY A 28 -9.97 -8.79 -1.07
N LEU A 29 -10.64 -9.20 0.01
CA LEU A 29 -10.34 -10.44 0.75
C LEU A 29 -11.45 -11.48 0.59
N SER A 30 -11.05 -12.73 0.39
CA SER A 30 -11.99 -13.86 0.50
C SER A 30 -12.45 -14.09 1.95
N ALA A 31 -13.41 -14.98 2.16
CA ALA A 31 -13.82 -15.37 3.52
C ALA A 31 -12.62 -15.91 4.34
N PHE A 32 -11.75 -16.70 3.72
CA PHE A 32 -10.52 -17.18 4.36
C PHE A 32 -9.52 -16.03 4.58
N GLY A 33 -9.41 -15.08 3.65
CA GLY A 33 -8.55 -13.90 3.81
C GLY A 33 -8.93 -13.04 5.00
N LYS A 34 -10.23 -12.94 5.31
CA LYS A 34 -10.70 -12.28 6.53
C LYS A 34 -10.26 -13.04 7.79
N THR A 35 -10.29 -14.37 7.79
CA THR A 35 -9.74 -15.17 8.90
C THR A 35 -8.22 -14.99 9.04
N VAL A 36 -7.48 -14.88 7.92
CA VAL A 36 -6.04 -14.58 7.95
C VAL A 36 -5.78 -13.23 8.61
N LEU A 37 -6.54 -12.18 8.22
CA LEU A 37 -6.43 -10.85 8.82
C LEU A 37 -6.72 -10.88 10.33
N GLU A 38 -7.78 -11.55 10.75
CA GLU A 38 -8.12 -11.71 12.17
C GLU A 38 -7.01 -12.41 12.97
N GLU A 39 -6.40 -13.45 12.39
CA GLU A 39 -5.32 -14.18 13.03
C GLU A 39 -4.03 -13.34 13.12
N MET A 40 -3.72 -12.54 12.09
CA MET A 40 -2.61 -11.59 12.14
C MET A 40 -2.81 -10.55 13.26
N ASN A 41 -4.03 -10.01 13.39
CA ASN A 41 -4.37 -9.11 14.49
C ASN A 41 -4.22 -9.82 15.86
N ARG A 42 -4.68 -11.07 15.99
CA ARG A 42 -4.56 -11.86 17.23
C ARG A 42 -3.11 -12.11 17.63
N LEU A 43 -2.22 -12.36 16.66
CA LEU A 43 -0.80 -12.62 16.87
C LEU A 43 0.02 -11.35 17.14
N GLY A 44 -0.53 -10.16 16.86
CA GLY A 44 0.26 -8.92 16.85
C GLY A 44 1.21 -8.84 15.65
N MET A 45 0.88 -9.50 14.54
CA MET A 45 1.65 -9.42 13.30
C MET A 45 1.20 -8.19 12.50
N ILE A 46 2.15 -7.36 12.10
CA ILE A 46 1.87 -6.18 11.27
C ILE A 46 1.37 -6.64 9.89
N VAL A 47 0.20 -6.14 9.50
CA VAL A 47 -0.37 -6.31 8.16
C VAL A 47 0.25 -5.28 7.24
N ASP A 48 0.77 -5.74 6.10
CA ASP A 48 1.38 -4.88 5.09
C ASP A 48 0.56 -4.92 3.79
N LEU A 49 0.19 -3.73 3.32
CA LEU A 49 -0.64 -3.45 2.15
C LEU A 49 0.17 -2.99 0.93
N ALA A 50 1.50 -3.06 0.96
CA ALA A 50 2.25 -3.03 -0.29
C ALA A 50 1.78 -4.17 -1.21
N HIS A 51 1.82 -3.94 -2.53
CA HIS A 51 1.40 -4.85 -3.61
C HIS A 51 -0.07 -5.27 -3.70
N VAL A 52 -0.95 -4.87 -2.78
CA VAL A 52 -2.37 -5.27 -2.87
C VAL A 52 -3.17 -4.35 -3.81
N SER A 53 -4.35 -4.80 -4.25
CA SER A 53 -5.30 -3.94 -4.99
C SER A 53 -5.93 -2.87 -4.09
N VAL A 54 -6.46 -1.79 -4.68
CA VAL A 54 -7.18 -0.73 -3.95
C VAL A 54 -8.36 -1.29 -3.16
N ASP A 55 -9.10 -2.26 -3.70
CA ASP A 55 -10.19 -2.92 -2.99
C ASP A 55 -9.68 -3.69 -1.76
N THR A 56 -8.56 -4.40 -1.87
CA THR A 56 -7.90 -5.05 -0.73
C THR A 56 -7.44 -4.03 0.32
N MET A 57 -6.88 -2.88 -0.10
CA MET A 57 -6.50 -1.81 0.83
C MET A 57 -7.69 -1.35 1.67
N LYS A 58 -8.83 -1.08 1.02
CA LYS A 58 -10.05 -0.58 1.67
C LYS A 58 -10.63 -1.60 2.64
N VAL A 59 -10.79 -2.85 2.19
CA VAL A 59 -11.32 -3.93 3.03
C VAL A 59 -10.45 -4.16 4.27
N VAL A 60 -9.12 -4.15 4.12
CA VAL A 60 -8.23 -4.37 5.27
C VAL A 60 -8.24 -3.18 6.23
N LEU A 61 -8.20 -1.95 5.73
CA LEU A 61 -8.28 -0.75 6.57
C LEU A 61 -9.61 -0.65 7.33
N GLU A 62 -10.70 -1.16 6.76
CA GLU A 62 -12.00 -1.22 7.42
C GLU A 62 -12.06 -2.31 8.51
N LEU A 63 -11.50 -3.50 8.24
CA LEU A 63 -11.66 -4.68 9.10
C LEU A 63 -10.55 -4.88 10.13
N SER A 64 -9.34 -4.36 9.89
CA SER A 64 -8.21 -4.56 10.80
C SER A 64 -8.45 -3.91 12.15
N LYS A 65 -8.20 -4.65 13.23
CA LYS A 65 -8.32 -4.18 14.62
C LYS A 65 -7.08 -3.43 15.12
N ALA A 66 -6.03 -3.37 14.30
CA ALA A 66 -4.78 -2.70 14.59
C ALA A 66 -4.32 -1.89 13.37
N PRO A 67 -3.50 -0.83 13.57
CA PRO A 67 -2.89 -0.10 12.47
C PRO A 67 -2.12 -1.02 11.53
N VAL A 68 -2.17 -0.70 10.24
CA VAL A 68 -1.46 -1.43 9.18
C VAL A 68 -0.36 -0.57 8.60
N ILE A 69 0.50 -1.18 7.76
CA ILE A 69 1.52 -0.44 7.03
C ILE A 69 1.36 -0.62 5.53
N PHE A 70 1.92 0.32 4.77
CA PHE A 70 2.37 0.11 3.40
C PHE A 70 3.89 0.18 3.43
N SER A 71 4.57 -0.96 3.45
CA SER A 71 6.00 -1.01 3.77
C SER A 71 6.91 -0.37 2.71
N HIS A 72 6.43 -0.24 1.48
CA HIS A 72 7.14 0.39 0.36
C HIS A 72 6.12 0.80 -0.75
N SER A 73 5.40 1.90 -0.53
CA SER A 73 4.49 2.50 -1.52
C SER A 73 4.54 4.02 -1.46
N SER A 74 4.41 4.68 -2.61
CA SER A 74 4.44 6.15 -2.71
C SER A 74 3.03 6.72 -2.95
N ALA A 75 2.92 8.03 -3.13
CA ALA A 75 1.63 8.72 -3.31
C ALA A 75 1.12 8.71 -4.77
N TYR A 76 -0.11 8.22 -4.99
CA TYR A 76 -0.69 8.07 -6.33
C TYR A 76 -0.93 9.40 -7.04
N ALA A 77 -1.24 10.47 -6.27
CA ALA A 77 -1.54 11.78 -6.83
C ALA A 77 -0.35 12.44 -7.56
N LEU A 78 0.89 12.07 -7.21
CA LEU A 78 2.11 12.59 -7.84
C LEU A 78 2.59 11.68 -8.98
N CYS A 79 2.49 10.37 -8.80
CA CYS A 79 2.77 9.38 -9.83
C CYS A 79 1.63 8.35 -9.86
N PRO A 80 0.76 8.34 -10.88
CA PRO A 80 -0.45 7.50 -10.96
C PRO A 80 -0.15 6.03 -11.29
N HIS A 81 0.90 5.47 -10.67
CA HIS A 81 1.24 4.06 -10.74
C HIS A 81 0.41 3.25 -9.72
N ARG A 82 -0.12 2.08 -10.10
CA ARG A 82 -1.04 1.29 -9.25
C ARG A 82 -0.41 0.68 -7.99
N ARG A 83 0.92 0.72 -7.86
CA ARG A 83 1.63 0.43 -6.59
C ARG A 83 1.54 1.56 -5.56
N ASN A 84 1.14 2.77 -5.97
CA ASN A 84 1.03 3.94 -5.12
C ASN A 84 -0.37 4.08 -4.50
N VAL A 85 -0.42 4.71 -3.33
CA VAL A 85 -1.62 4.80 -2.49
C VAL A 85 -2.48 5.99 -2.92
N PRO A 86 -3.75 5.79 -3.31
CA PRO A 86 -4.69 6.86 -3.63
C PRO A 86 -5.10 7.72 -2.43
N ASP A 87 -5.48 8.98 -2.68
CA ASP A 87 -5.82 9.94 -1.61
C ASP A 87 -7.02 9.53 -0.75
N ASP A 88 -8.00 8.79 -1.30
CA ASP A 88 -9.11 8.26 -0.52
C ASP A 88 -8.64 7.18 0.45
N VAL A 89 -7.67 6.34 0.06
CA VAL A 89 -7.02 5.37 0.96
C VAL A 89 -6.14 6.09 1.99
N LEU A 90 -5.38 7.12 1.59
CA LEU A 90 -4.57 7.93 2.51
C LEU A 90 -5.40 8.62 3.61
N ARG A 91 -6.63 9.05 3.30
CA ARG A 91 -7.55 9.57 4.32
C ARG A 91 -7.94 8.52 5.36
N THR A 92 -8.15 7.27 4.94
CA THR A 92 -8.42 6.16 5.87
C THR A 92 -7.17 5.75 6.66
N VAL A 93 -5.97 5.86 6.06
CA VAL A 93 -4.69 5.70 6.78
C VAL A 93 -4.63 6.69 7.95
N ALA A 94 -5.00 7.95 7.72
CA ALA A 94 -5.04 8.99 8.75
C ALA A 94 -5.94 8.60 9.93
N SER A 95 -7.16 8.14 9.65
CA SER A 95 -8.15 7.81 10.69
C SER A 95 -7.86 6.51 11.44
N THR A 96 -7.07 5.60 10.85
CA THR A 96 -6.72 4.30 11.45
C THR A 96 -5.38 4.31 12.19
N GLY A 97 -4.62 5.41 12.12
CA GLY A 97 -3.26 5.49 12.68
C GLY A 97 -2.25 4.62 11.92
N SER A 98 -2.56 4.28 10.67
CA SER A 98 -1.71 3.45 9.81
C SER A 98 -0.53 4.26 9.23
N LEU A 99 0.44 3.57 8.65
CA LEU A 99 1.69 4.16 8.17
C LEU A 99 1.96 3.86 6.69
N VAL A 100 2.33 4.87 5.91
CA VAL A 100 2.86 4.71 4.55
C VAL A 100 4.35 4.95 4.56
N MET A 101 5.12 3.93 4.20
CA MET A 101 6.57 3.98 4.07
C MET A 101 6.92 4.21 2.59
N VAL A 102 7.38 5.42 2.27
CA VAL A 102 7.55 5.89 0.87
C VAL A 102 8.65 5.09 0.17
N ASN A 103 8.34 4.59 -1.04
CA ASN A 103 9.25 3.85 -1.91
C ASN A 103 10.14 4.82 -2.71
N PHE A 104 11.38 4.43 -3.01
CA PHE A 104 12.36 5.25 -3.73
C PHE A 104 12.52 4.86 -5.21
N TYR A 105 11.80 3.84 -5.68
CA TYR A 105 11.88 3.39 -7.06
C TYR A 105 11.42 4.47 -8.04
N ASN A 106 12.26 4.80 -9.02
CA ASN A 106 12.02 5.88 -9.98
C ASN A 106 10.64 5.77 -10.64
N ALA A 107 10.27 4.57 -11.09
CA ALA A 107 8.97 4.34 -11.76
C ALA A 107 7.76 4.56 -10.84
N TYR A 108 7.94 4.57 -9.51
CA TYR A 108 6.88 4.83 -8.54
C TYR A 108 6.95 6.24 -7.96
N VAL A 109 8.07 6.95 -8.17
CA VAL A 109 8.27 8.33 -7.71
C VAL A 109 7.96 9.33 -8.82
N THR A 110 8.54 9.16 -10.00
CA THR A 110 8.35 10.10 -11.13
C THR A 110 7.52 9.51 -12.26
N CYS A 111 7.10 8.24 -12.15
CA CYS A 111 6.48 7.50 -13.25
C CYS A 111 7.36 7.48 -14.51
N GLY A 112 8.69 7.52 -14.31
CA GLY A 112 9.69 7.49 -15.37
C GLY A 112 11.00 6.83 -14.90
N ASP A 113 12.02 6.89 -15.76
CA ASP A 113 13.26 6.15 -15.55
C ASP A 113 14.24 6.80 -14.57
N THR A 114 14.04 8.09 -14.26
CA THR A 114 14.93 8.87 -13.38
C THR A 114 14.13 9.60 -12.32
N ALA A 115 14.69 9.69 -11.12
CA ALA A 115 14.15 10.46 -10.01
C ALA A 115 15.30 11.11 -9.23
N THR A 116 14.98 12.17 -8.51
CA THR A 116 15.87 12.87 -7.59
C THR A 116 15.38 12.70 -6.15
N LEU A 117 16.22 13.06 -5.18
CA LEU A 117 15.82 13.09 -3.78
C LEU A 117 14.64 14.04 -3.52
N ALA A 118 14.52 15.13 -4.28
CA ALA A 118 13.43 16.08 -4.15
C ALA A 118 12.08 15.45 -4.52
N ASP A 119 12.05 14.61 -5.56
CA ASP A 119 10.82 13.90 -5.96
C ASP A 119 10.35 12.95 -4.85
N VAL A 120 11.27 12.25 -4.19
CA VAL A 120 10.94 11.41 -3.01
C VAL A 120 10.38 12.27 -1.87
N ALA A 121 11.00 13.43 -1.61
CA ALA A 121 10.53 14.35 -0.58
C ALA A 121 9.12 14.88 -0.88
N ASP A 122 8.78 15.13 -2.15
CA ASP A 122 7.44 15.55 -2.57
C ASP A 122 6.39 14.49 -2.22
N HIS A 123 6.70 13.20 -2.41
CA HIS A 123 5.82 12.12 -1.96
C HIS A 123 5.65 12.08 -0.44
N MET A 124 6.73 12.26 0.32
CA MET A 124 6.65 12.33 1.77
C MET A 124 5.79 13.51 2.23
N ASP A 125 5.94 14.68 1.60
CA ASP A 125 5.15 15.87 1.91
C ASP A 125 3.67 15.71 1.52
N HIS A 126 3.38 15.04 0.40
CA HIS A 126 2.00 14.74 0.01
C HIS A 126 1.33 13.77 0.99
N VAL A 127 1.99 12.67 1.37
CA VAL A 127 1.46 11.74 2.39
C VAL A 127 1.24 12.47 3.70
N LYS A 128 2.20 13.26 4.17
CA LYS A 128 2.06 14.09 5.38
C LYS A 128 0.87 15.06 5.27
N LYS A 129 0.65 15.68 4.12
CA LYS A 129 -0.44 16.63 3.89
C LYS A 129 -1.82 15.96 3.94
N VAL A 130 -1.96 14.75 3.40
CA VAL A 130 -3.25 14.06 3.30
C VAL A 130 -3.53 13.17 4.51
N ALA A 131 -2.54 12.41 4.98
CA ALA A 131 -2.67 11.42 6.04
C ALA A 131 -2.14 11.88 7.42
N GLY A 132 -1.42 13.01 7.47
CA GLY A 132 -0.79 13.54 8.68
C GLY A 132 0.66 13.10 8.85
N ALA A 133 1.43 13.88 9.61
CA ALA A 133 2.88 13.68 9.77
C ALA A 133 3.25 12.36 10.48
N GLN A 134 2.34 11.80 11.27
CA GLN A 134 2.50 10.49 11.91
C GLN A 134 2.30 9.30 10.95
N ALA A 135 1.76 9.54 9.76
CA ALA A 135 1.40 8.51 8.79
C ALA A 135 2.44 8.32 7.67
N VAL A 136 3.61 8.96 7.76
CA VAL A 136 4.69 8.88 6.76
C VAL A 136 5.98 8.27 7.34
N GLY A 137 6.62 7.38 6.59
CA GLY A 137 7.89 6.75 6.92
C GLY A 137 8.73 6.42 5.68
N PHE A 138 9.80 5.64 5.85
CA PHE A 138 10.72 5.27 4.77
C PHE A 138 10.62 3.79 4.42
N GLY A 139 10.46 3.47 3.14
CA GLY A 139 10.28 2.12 2.60
C GLY A 139 11.02 1.96 1.29
N GLY A 140 12.32 2.28 1.27
CA GLY A 140 13.04 2.63 0.06
C GLY A 140 13.23 1.53 -0.99
N ASP A 141 12.95 0.26 -0.65
CA ASP A 141 13.01 -0.87 -1.60
C ASP A 141 14.42 -1.11 -2.20
N TYR A 142 15.47 -0.76 -1.44
CA TYR A 142 16.86 -1.04 -1.83
C TYR A 142 17.08 -2.53 -2.08
N ASP A 143 17.87 -2.84 -3.12
CA ASP A 143 18.13 -4.20 -3.62
C ASP A 143 16.87 -4.98 -4.10
N GLY A 144 15.68 -4.36 -4.07
CA GLY A 144 14.42 -4.90 -4.60
C GLY A 144 14.06 -4.37 -5.99
N VAL A 145 14.57 -3.19 -6.35
CA VAL A 145 14.35 -2.51 -7.65
C VAL A 145 15.68 -2.33 -8.41
N PRO A 146 15.64 -2.25 -9.76
CA PRO A 146 16.85 -2.18 -10.60
C PRO A 146 17.63 -0.87 -10.48
#